data_AF-A0A7Y7TF96-F1
#
_entry.id   AF-A0A7Y7TF96-F1
#
_cell.length_a   1.000
_cell.length_b   1.000
_cell.length_c   1.000
_cell.angle_alpha   90.00
_cell.angle_beta   90.00
_cell.angle_gamma   90.00
#
_symmetry.space_group_name_H-M   'P 1'
#
loop_
_entity.id
_entity.type
_entity.pdbx_description
1 polymer ?
#
loop_
_entity_poly.entity_id
_entity_poly.type
_entity_poly.pdbx_seq_one_letter_code
_entity_poly.pdbx_strand_id
1 'polypeptide(L)'
;MYPNQALIPESEAAVQPSSPTPAWLRFALLCTLFLLAALWLEPYFAPLCTATAAHVGALLDLAGFAPHVQGDLITLPGFSVRIVTECTPLYACLLYCAFVLAQPASWRRTLAGLLMGSLVLIVANILRISLITAAGPIVSSLVFDILHVYLGQVAMLILVLAAALLWLRWSSGGPSPFPFLLRAVCCATLLFVPWVVVNRAYVALLDNLVASIFSLLYPGYQLLTPRPFPIYNHTFAVPLFMALIMAGSCSWTVRRLTATAGGICLIAGWHSLFRISHVVWTALDVPQIMPLHQGIYLLGQFLLPFLLWILIDGRPTCQDVSPVQPRHVI
;
A
#
# COMPACT_ATOMS: atom_id res chain seq x y z
N MET A 1 -27.65 -55.98 -7.93
CA MET A 1 -28.35 -54.92 -8.67
C MET A 1 -27.82 -53.59 -8.13
N TYR A 2 -26.73 -53.08 -8.72
CA TYR A 2 -26.11 -51.80 -8.34
C TYR A 2 -26.65 -50.72 -9.28
N PRO A 3 -27.19 -49.59 -8.80
CA PRO A 3 -27.56 -48.50 -9.69
C PRO A 3 -26.34 -47.61 -9.98
N ASN A 4 -26.07 -47.49 -11.29
CA ASN A 4 -25.32 -46.45 -12.02
C ASN A 4 -24.72 -45.29 -11.20
N GLN A 5 -23.39 -45.24 -11.15
CA GLN A 5 -22.63 -43.99 -11.02
C GLN A 5 -22.60 -43.30 -12.39
N ALA A 6 -23.30 -42.17 -12.51
CA ALA A 6 -23.14 -41.28 -13.64
C ALA A 6 -21.75 -40.60 -13.55
N LEU A 7 -20.87 -40.92 -14.50
CA LEU A 7 -19.66 -40.15 -14.76
C LEU A 7 -20.05 -38.71 -15.14
N ILE A 8 -19.71 -37.76 -14.27
CA ILE A 8 -19.65 -36.34 -14.64
C ILE A 8 -18.31 -36.14 -15.37
N PRO A 9 -18.26 -35.46 -16.53
CA PRO A 9 -17.02 -35.28 -17.26
C PRO A 9 -16.05 -34.37 -16.49
N GLU A 10 -14.80 -34.80 -16.37
CA GLU A 10 -13.68 -33.98 -15.91
C GLU A 10 -13.47 -32.78 -16.85
N SER A 11 -14.16 -31.68 -16.56
CA SER A 11 -13.92 -30.38 -17.19
C SER A 11 -12.58 -29.82 -16.72
N GLU A 12 -11.53 -30.02 -17.52
CA GLU A 12 -10.38 -29.12 -17.69
C GLU A 12 -9.85 -28.47 -16.39
N ALA A 13 -9.37 -29.28 -15.46
CA ALA A 13 -8.35 -28.81 -14.53
C ALA A 13 -7.02 -28.73 -15.29
N ALA A 14 -6.83 -27.68 -16.09
CA ALA A 14 -5.52 -27.32 -16.60
C ALA A 14 -4.63 -26.99 -15.40
N VAL A 15 -3.94 -28.00 -14.86
CA VAL A 15 -2.88 -27.85 -13.87
C VAL A 15 -1.78 -27.06 -14.54
N GLN A 16 -1.77 -25.74 -14.33
CA GLN A 16 -0.67 -24.92 -14.79
C GLN A 16 0.62 -25.40 -14.11
N PRO A 17 1.72 -25.57 -14.85
CA PRO A 17 2.99 -25.99 -14.27
C PRO A 17 3.41 -24.99 -13.20
N SER A 18 3.77 -25.48 -12.02
CA SER A 18 4.25 -24.66 -10.91
C SER A 18 5.49 -23.90 -11.36
N SER A 19 5.36 -22.58 -11.54
CA SER A 19 6.52 -21.71 -11.80
C SER A 19 7.56 -21.93 -10.71
N PRO A 20 8.86 -22.09 -11.03
CA PRO A 20 9.89 -22.36 -10.03
C PRO A 20 10.10 -21.20 -9.04
N THR A 21 9.58 -20.00 -9.35
CA THR A 21 9.71 -18.82 -8.49
C THR A 21 8.55 -18.70 -7.48
N PRO A 22 8.86 -18.48 -6.19
CA PRO A 22 7.83 -18.33 -5.16
C PRO A 22 6.98 -17.08 -5.42
N ALA A 23 5.69 -17.13 -5.08
CA ALA A 23 4.73 -16.06 -5.38
C ALA A 23 5.13 -14.70 -4.78
N TRP A 24 5.71 -14.67 -3.57
CA TRP A 24 6.18 -13.43 -2.96
C TRP A 24 7.29 -12.75 -3.76
N LEU A 25 8.17 -13.53 -4.41
CA LEU A 25 9.25 -12.99 -5.22
C LEU A 25 8.71 -12.44 -6.54
N ARG A 26 7.79 -13.17 -7.18
CA ARG A 26 7.06 -12.68 -8.36
C ARG A 26 6.33 -11.38 -8.07
N PHE A 27 5.64 -11.30 -6.93
CA PHE A 27 4.98 -10.09 -6.46
C PHE A 27 5.96 -8.93 -6.28
N ALA A 28 7.08 -9.16 -5.58
CA ALA A 28 8.08 -8.13 -5.36
C ALA A 28 8.67 -7.61 -6.69
N LEU A 29 8.99 -8.50 -7.62
CA LEU A 29 9.55 -8.15 -8.93
C LEU A 29 8.55 -7.39 -9.80
N LEU A 30 7.30 -7.88 -9.90
CA LEU A 30 6.25 -7.22 -10.68
C LEU A 30 5.89 -5.87 -10.09
N CYS A 31 5.75 -5.77 -8.76
CA CYS A 31 5.45 -4.51 -8.10
C CYS A 31 6.58 -3.49 -8.31
N THR A 32 7.84 -3.93 -8.18
CA THR A 32 9.00 -3.07 -8.44
C THR A 32 9.00 -2.61 -9.91
N LEU A 33 8.82 -3.52 -10.85
CA LEU A 33 8.75 -3.21 -12.28
C LEU A 33 7.64 -2.20 -12.58
N PHE A 34 6.43 -2.41 -12.05
CA PHE A 34 5.29 -1.54 -12.27
C PHE A 34 5.49 -0.14 -11.68
N LEU A 35 6.04 -0.05 -10.47
CA LEU A 35 6.32 1.25 -9.84
C LEU A 35 7.43 2.00 -10.60
N LEU A 36 8.50 1.31 -11.03
CA LEU A 36 9.55 1.93 -11.85
C LEU A 36 9.04 2.36 -13.23
N ALA A 37 8.18 1.55 -13.86
CA ALA A 37 7.53 1.92 -15.11
C ALA A 37 6.62 3.15 -14.93
N ALA A 38 5.88 3.22 -13.81
CA ALA A 38 5.05 4.37 -13.49
C ALA A 38 5.87 5.65 -13.28
N LEU A 39 7.05 5.57 -12.66
CA LEU A 39 7.96 6.71 -12.54
C LEU A 39 8.43 7.22 -13.90
N TRP A 40 8.76 6.30 -14.81
CA TRP A 40 9.20 6.65 -16.15
C TRP A 40 8.06 7.27 -16.99
N LEU A 41 6.82 6.84 -16.75
CA LEU A 41 5.63 7.34 -17.42
C LEU A 41 4.97 8.55 -16.74
N GLU A 42 5.47 8.98 -15.58
CA GLU A 42 4.88 10.03 -14.76
C GLU A 42 4.58 11.35 -15.51
N PRO A 43 5.46 11.84 -16.41
CA PRO A 43 5.19 13.03 -17.22
C PRO A 43 3.93 12.93 -18.11
N TYR A 44 3.46 11.72 -18.39
CA TYR A 44 2.31 11.46 -19.24
C TYR A 44 1.00 11.22 -18.46
N PHE A 45 1.01 11.35 -17.12
CA PHE A 45 -0.17 11.10 -16.29
C PHE A 45 -1.08 12.32 -16.07
N ALA A 46 -0.77 13.49 -16.63
CA ALA A 46 -1.65 14.66 -16.56
C ALA A 46 -3.12 14.38 -17.00
N PRO A 47 -3.40 13.57 -18.03
CA PRO A 47 -4.76 13.19 -18.38
C PRO A 47 -5.46 12.36 -17.29
N LEU A 48 -4.72 11.51 -16.56
CA LEU A 48 -5.27 10.72 -15.46
C LEU A 48 -5.71 11.61 -14.29
N CYS A 49 -4.90 12.61 -13.95
CA CYS A 49 -5.23 13.60 -12.92
C CYS A 49 -6.45 14.43 -13.32
N THR A 50 -6.49 14.90 -14.57
CA THR A 50 -7.63 15.66 -15.13
C THR A 50 -8.91 14.83 -15.16
N ALA A 51 -8.82 13.56 -15.59
CA ALA A 51 -9.96 12.64 -15.57
C ALA A 51 -10.44 12.40 -14.14
N THR A 52 -9.53 12.19 -13.18
CA THR A 52 -9.88 12.03 -11.76
C THR A 52 -10.60 13.28 -11.23
N ALA A 53 -10.10 14.47 -11.55
CA ALA A 53 -10.72 15.74 -11.16
C ALA A 53 -12.13 15.89 -11.75
N ALA A 54 -12.33 15.53 -13.01
CA ALA A 54 -13.64 15.56 -13.66
C ALA A 54 -14.66 14.61 -12.98
N HIS A 55 -14.28 13.38 -12.66
CA HIS A 55 -15.17 12.43 -11.98
C HIS A 55 -15.53 12.88 -10.56
N VAL A 56 -14.56 13.43 -9.82
CA VAL A 56 -14.80 14.01 -8.48
C VAL A 56 -15.72 15.22 -8.58
N GLY A 57 -15.47 16.11 -9.54
CA GLY A 57 -16.31 17.28 -9.80
C GLY A 57 -17.75 16.90 -10.13
N ALA A 58 -17.95 15.89 -10.99
CA ALA A 58 -19.28 15.38 -11.32
C ALA A 58 -20.00 14.81 -10.09
N LEU A 59 -19.29 14.07 -9.23
CA LEU A 59 -19.89 13.52 -8.01
C LEU A 59 -20.24 14.61 -6.99
N LEU A 60 -19.39 15.63 -6.85
CA LEU A 60 -19.64 16.79 -5.99
C LEU A 60 -20.82 17.64 -6.49
N ASP A 61 -20.94 17.82 -7.81
CA ASP A 61 -22.06 18.52 -8.44
C ASP A 61 -23.38 17.78 -8.19
N LEU A 62 -23.40 16.45 -8.39
CA LEU A 62 -24.55 15.60 -8.04
C LEU A 62 -24.91 15.67 -6.54
N ALA A 63 -23.93 15.93 -5.68
CA ALA A 63 -24.14 16.13 -4.24
C ALA A 63 -24.53 17.57 -3.86
N GLY A 64 -24.67 18.48 -4.82
CA GLY A 64 -25.15 19.85 -4.61
C GLY A 64 -24.08 20.88 -4.24
N PHE A 65 -22.79 20.56 -4.41
CA PHE A 65 -21.68 21.46 -4.06
C PHE A 65 -21.30 22.46 -5.18
N ALA A 66 -21.81 22.28 -6.40
CA ALA A 66 -21.55 23.12 -7.57
C ALA A 66 -20.05 23.50 -7.75
N PRO A 67 -19.14 22.52 -7.83
CA PRO A 67 -17.71 22.77 -7.93
C PRO A 67 -17.31 23.42 -9.26
N HIS A 68 -16.27 24.27 -9.23
CA HIS A 68 -15.59 24.69 -10.45
C HIS A 68 -14.39 23.78 -10.71
N VAL A 69 -14.34 23.13 -11.87
CA VAL A 69 -13.25 22.21 -12.26
C VAL A 69 -12.48 22.80 -13.44
N GLN A 70 -11.17 22.97 -13.26
CA GLN A 70 -10.26 23.46 -14.30
C GLN A 70 -9.02 22.56 -14.37
N GLY A 71 -8.98 21.67 -15.37
CA GLY A 71 -7.91 20.68 -15.49
C GLY A 71 -7.92 19.70 -14.31
N ASP A 72 -6.83 19.70 -13.55
CA ASP A 72 -6.63 18.94 -12.31
C ASP A 72 -7.03 19.71 -11.04
N LEU A 73 -7.49 20.96 -11.15
CA LEU A 73 -7.90 21.80 -10.02
C LEU A 73 -9.42 21.74 -9.80
N ILE A 74 -9.84 21.52 -8.57
CA ILE A 74 -11.24 21.59 -8.12
C ILE A 74 -11.36 22.69 -7.07
N THR A 75 -12.31 23.60 -7.27
CA THR A 75 -12.55 24.76 -6.40
C THR A 75 -13.97 24.74 -5.87
N LEU A 76 -14.09 24.91 -4.55
CA LEU A 76 -15.30 25.18 -3.79
C LEU A 76 -15.18 26.56 -3.12
N PRO A 77 -16.28 27.16 -2.63
CA PRO A 77 -16.20 28.39 -1.85
C PRO A 77 -15.27 28.21 -0.63
N GLY A 78 -14.19 28.98 -0.58
CA GLY A 78 -13.21 28.95 0.52
C GLY A 78 -12.26 27.75 0.54
N PHE A 79 -12.27 26.87 -0.47
CA PHE A 79 -11.40 25.70 -0.52
C PHE A 79 -11.00 25.32 -1.96
N SER A 80 -9.78 24.85 -2.17
CA SER A 80 -9.34 24.33 -3.46
C SER A 80 -8.38 23.17 -3.29
N VAL A 81 -8.50 22.18 -4.16
CA VAL A 81 -7.63 21.00 -4.17
C VAL A 81 -7.17 20.70 -5.59
N ARG A 82 -5.88 20.41 -5.73
CA ARG A 82 -5.27 19.97 -6.99
C ARG A 82 -5.04 18.47 -6.94
N ILE A 83 -5.48 17.75 -7.97
CA ILE A 83 -5.27 16.32 -8.10
C ILE A 83 -3.87 16.07 -8.67
N VAL A 84 -2.99 15.55 -7.82
CA VAL A 84 -1.67 15.05 -8.22
C VAL A 84 -1.70 13.54 -8.44
N THR A 85 -0.66 12.98 -9.07
CA THR A 85 -0.55 11.55 -9.39
C THR A 85 -0.78 10.65 -8.16
N GLU A 86 -0.26 11.05 -7.00
CA GLU A 86 -0.40 10.36 -5.72
C GLU A 86 -1.83 10.34 -5.18
N CYS A 87 -2.68 11.29 -5.61
CA CYS A 87 -4.10 11.30 -5.28
C CYS A 87 -4.90 10.36 -6.19
N THR A 88 -4.34 9.91 -7.32
CA THR A 88 -5.01 8.97 -8.22
C THR A 88 -4.94 7.53 -7.67
N PRO A 89 -5.80 6.59 -8.11
CA PRO A 89 -5.73 5.20 -7.66
C PRO A 89 -4.56 4.43 -8.30
N LEU A 90 -3.70 5.08 -9.10
CA LEU A 90 -2.68 4.43 -9.92
C LEU A 90 -1.80 3.48 -9.11
N TYR A 91 -1.12 3.97 -8.07
CA TYR A 91 -0.18 3.15 -7.30
C TYR A 91 -0.88 2.01 -6.54
N ALA A 92 -2.10 2.25 -6.06
CA ALA A 92 -2.94 1.22 -5.44
C ALA A 92 -3.32 0.11 -6.44
N CYS A 93 -3.72 0.49 -7.65
CA CYS A 93 -4.00 -0.44 -8.74
C CYS A 93 -2.76 -1.22 -9.16
N LEU A 94 -1.60 -0.58 -9.30
CA LEU A 94 -0.35 -1.26 -9.67
C LEU A 94 0.05 -2.29 -8.61
N LEU A 95 -0.03 -1.94 -7.33
CA LEU A 95 0.22 -2.86 -6.21
C LEU A 95 -0.74 -4.07 -6.25
N TYR A 96 -2.04 -3.81 -6.43
CA TYR A 96 -3.05 -4.87 -6.57
C TYR A 96 -2.79 -5.77 -7.78
N CYS A 97 -2.55 -5.18 -8.96
CA CYS A 97 -2.29 -5.92 -10.19
C CYS A 97 -1.02 -6.77 -10.08
N ALA A 98 0.04 -6.25 -9.47
CA ALA A 98 1.26 -7.01 -9.20
C ALA A 98 0.97 -8.23 -8.32
N PHE A 99 0.11 -8.09 -7.31
CA PHE A 99 -0.30 -9.20 -6.47
C PHE A 99 -1.09 -10.26 -7.26
N VAL A 100 -2.10 -9.85 -8.01
CA VAL A 100 -2.95 -10.75 -8.81
C VAL A 100 -2.13 -11.54 -9.84
N LEU A 101 -1.24 -10.86 -10.57
CA LEU A 101 -0.36 -11.47 -11.57
C LEU A 101 0.70 -12.39 -10.96
N ALA A 102 1.06 -12.19 -9.69
CA ALA A 102 2.00 -13.06 -9.00
C ALA A 102 1.39 -14.39 -8.55
N GLN A 103 0.05 -14.50 -8.48
CA GLN A 103 -0.62 -15.72 -8.05
C GLN A 103 -0.85 -16.71 -9.21
N PRO A 104 -0.70 -18.02 -8.98
CA PRO A 104 -1.05 -19.02 -9.98
C PRO A 104 -2.59 -19.12 -10.10
N ALA A 105 -3.14 -18.60 -11.20
CA ALA A 105 -4.57 -18.64 -11.48
C ALA A 105 -4.83 -18.76 -12.98
N SER A 106 -5.98 -19.32 -13.37
CA SER A 106 -6.41 -19.36 -14.76
C SER A 106 -6.53 -17.94 -15.33
N TRP A 107 -6.15 -17.73 -16.59
CA TRP A 107 -6.22 -16.42 -17.26
C TRP A 107 -7.58 -15.71 -17.08
N ARG A 108 -8.69 -16.44 -17.17
CA ARG A 108 -10.05 -15.88 -16.98
C ARG A 108 -10.23 -15.26 -15.58
N ARG A 109 -9.77 -15.94 -14.53
CA ARG A 109 -9.83 -15.46 -13.14
C ARG A 109 -8.86 -14.30 -12.91
N THR A 110 -7.67 -14.35 -13.52
CA THR A 110 -6.69 -13.26 -13.48
C THR A 110 -7.26 -12.00 -14.11
N LEU A 111 -7.77 -12.07 -15.35
CA LEU A 111 -8.34 -10.92 -16.05
C LEU A 111 -9.56 -10.35 -15.32
N ALA A 112 -10.47 -11.21 -14.84
CA ALA A 112 -11.61 -10.78 -14.04
C ALA A 112 -11.18 -10.08 -12.74
N GLY A 113 -10.13 -10.59 -12.07
CA GLY A 113 -9.54 -9.96 -10.90
C GLY A 113 -8.99 -8.58 -11.20
N LEU A 114 -8.13 -8.46 -12.21
CA LEU A 114 -7.54 -7.19 -12.64
C LEU A 114 -8.62 -6.14 -12.91
N LEU A 115 -9.66 -6.48 -13.69
CA LEU A 115 -10.72 -5.54 -14.03
C LEU A 115 -11.58 -5.17 -12.82
N MET A 116 -12.10 -6.15 -12.08
CA MET A 116 -13.03 -5.90 -10.98
C MET A 116 -12.34 -5.23 -9.79
N GLY A 117 -11.14 -5.67 -9.44
CA GLY A 117 -10.38 -5.09 -8.33
C GLY A 117 -9.93 -3.66 -8.64
N SER A 118 -9.41 -3.40 -9.85
CA SER A 118 -9.06 -2.02 -10.26
C SER A 118 -10.28 -1.12 -10.29
N LEU A 119 -11.45 -1.60 -10.76
CA LEU A 119 -12.69 -0.82 -10.75
C LEU A 119 -13.10 -0.44 -9.32
N VAL A 120 -13.06 -1.38 -8.37
CA VAL A 120 -13.35 -1.10 -6.96
C VAL A 120 -12.41 -0.04 -6.40
N LEU A 121 -11.11 -0.13 -6.68
CA LEU A 121 -10.12 0.85 -6.22
C LEU A 121 -10.33 2.24 -6.84
N ILE A 122 -10.67 2.31 -8.13
CA ILE A 122 -10.97 3.56 -8.82
C ILE A 122 -12.19 4.24 -8.20
N VAL A 123 -13.30 3.50 -8.04
CA VAL A 123 -14.53 4.04 -7.45
C VAL A 123 -14.30 4.50 -6.02
N ALA A 124 -13.63 3.67 -5.20
CA ALA A 124 -13.31 4.03 -3.82
C ALA A 124 -12.43 5.29 -3.72
N ASN A 125 -11.47 5.46 -4.63
CA ASN A 125 -10.64 6.66 -4.65
C ASN A 125 -11.44 7.92 -5.05
N ILE A 126 -12.32 7.82 -6.05
CA ILE A 126 -13.21 8.94 -6.43
C ILE A 126 -14.11 9.33 -5.24
N LEU A 127 -14.70 8.35 -4.55
CA LEU A 127 -15.50 8.59 -3.35
C LEU A 127 -14.67 9.26 -2.25
N ARG A 128 -13.47 8.74 -1.97
CA ARG A 128 -12.54 9.30 -0.98
C ARG A 128 -12.22 10.76 -1.25
N ILE A 129 -11.81 11.11 -2.48
CA ILE A 129 -11.45 12.49 -2.83
C ILE A 129 -12.69 13.39 -2.79
N SER A 130 -13.85 12.90 -3.22
CA SER A 130 -15.08 13.69 -3.17
C SER A 130 -15.48 14.02 -1.73
N LEU A 131 -15.45 13.02 -0.84
CA LEU A 131 -15.76 13.20 0.58
C LEU A 131 -14.82 14.23 1.24
N ILE A 132 -13.53 14.14 0.98
CA ILE A 132 -12.58 15.06 1.60
C ILE A 132 -12.62 16.46 0.99
N THR A 133 -12.86 16.57 -0.31
CA THR A 133 -13.02 17.86 -0.98
C THR A 133 -14.26 18.58 -0.43
N ALA A 134 -15.37 17.84 -0.24
CA ALA A 134 -16.58 18.38 0.39
C ALA A 134 -16.38 18.79 1.85
N ALA A 135 -15.55 18.07 2.61
CA ALA A 135 -15.23 18.41 4.00
C ALA A 135 -14.25 19.60 4.11
N GLY A 136 -13.43 19.85 3.08
CA GLY A 136 -12.36 20.85 3.07
C GLY A 136 -12.75 22.24 3.58
N PRO A 137 -13.86 22.85 3.13
CA PRO A 137 -14.31 24.17 3.61
C PRO A 137 -14.67 24.23 5.11
N ILE A 138 -14.91 23.09 5.75
CA ILE A 138 -15.51 23.01 7.11
C ILE A 138 -14.47 22.62 8.16
N VAL A 139 -13.38 21.96 7.76
CA VAL A 139 -12.36 21.43 8.67
C VAL A 139 -11.12 22.32 8.71
N SER A 140 -10.36 22.26 9.82
CA SER A 140 -9.05 22.92 9.89
C SER A 140 -8.03 22.20 9.00
N SER A 141 -6.96 22.90 8.62
CA SER A 141 -5.86 22.33 7.82
C SER A 141 -5.26 21.06 8.45
N LEU A 142 -5.10 21.05 9.78
CA LEU A 142 -4.61 19.87 10.51
C LEU A 142 -5.55 18.66 10.35
N VAL A 143 -6.86 18.88 10.47
CA VAL A 143 -7.85 17.80 10.32
C VAL A 143 -7.92 17.34 8.87
N PHE A 144 -7.83 18.26 7.92
CA PHE A 144 -7.73 17.94 6.50
C PHE A 144 -6.52 17.04 6.22
N ASP A 145 -5.34 17.38 6.74
CA ASP A 145 -4.12 16.57 6.57
C ASP A 145 -4.31 15.16 7.16
N ILE A 146 -4.92 15.03 8.34
CA ILE A 146 -5.21 13.72 8.94
C ILE A 146 -6.15 12.89 8.04
N LEU A 147 -7.25 13.49 7.57
CA LEU A 147 -8.23 12.79 6.72
C LEU A 147 -7.63 12.43 5.36
N HIS A 148 -6.91 13.36 4.73
CA HIS A 148 -6.37 13.23 3.39
C HIS A 148 -5.28 12.19 3.37
N VAL A 149 -4.36 12.32 4.32
CA VAL A 149 -3.10 11.62 4.32
C VAL A 149 -3.20 10.32 5.08
N TYR A 150 -3.71 10.31 6.31
CA TYR A 150 -3.81 9.07 7.06
C TYR A 150 -5.03 8.26 6.63
N LEU A 151 -6.24 8.78 6.87
CA LEU A 151 -7.46 8.00 6.66
C LEU A 151 -7.56 7.59 5.20
N GLY A 152 -7.28 8.53 4.29
CA GLY A 152 -7.24 8.29 2.87
C GLY A 152 -6.25 7.20 2.45
N GLN A 153 -4.96 7.40 2.73
CA GLN A 153 -3.91 6.50 2.24
C GLN A 153 -3.98 5.12 2.91
N VAL A 154 -4.17 5.06 4.23
CA VAL A 154 -4.25 3.78 4.96
C VAL A 154 -5.51 3.03 4.58
N ALA A 155 -6.67 3.70 4.44
CA ALA A 155 -7.89 3.02 3.98
C ALA A 155 -7.73 2.45 2.57
N MET A 156 -7.08 3.17 1.66
CA MET A 156 -6.81 2.66 0.31
C MET A 156 -5.87 1.45 0.32
N LEU A 157 -4.82 1.45 1.16
CA LEU A 157 -3.91 0.31 1.28
C LEU A 157 -4.59 -0.91 1.90
N ILE A 158 -5.45 -0.72 2.90
CA ILE A 158 -6.29 -1.79 3.45
C ILE A 158 -7.31 -2.28 2.42
N LEU A 159 -7.86 -1.40 1.58
CA LEU A 159 -8.77 -1.79 0.50
C LEU A 159 -8.04 -2.61 -0.58
N VAL A 160 -6.80 -2.26 -0.94
CA VAL A 160 -5.95 -3.07 -1.83
C VAL A 160 -5.79 -4.47 -1.25
N LEU A 161 -5.46 -4.57 0.04
CA LEU A 161 -5.33 -5.84 0.74
C LEU A 161 -6.66 -6.63 0.76
N ALA A 162 -7.77 -5.96 1.03
CA ALA A 162 -9.09 -6.58 1.01
C ALA A 162 -9.46 -7.12 -0.37
N ALA A 163 -9.25 -6.33 -1.42
CA ALA A 163 -9.48 -6.73 -2.81
C ALA A 163 -8.57 -7.92 -3.20
N ALA A 164 -7.30 -7.87 -2.81
CA ALA A 164 -6.33 -8.93 -3.07
C ALA A 164 -6.72 -10.26 -2.40
N LEU A 165 -7.07 -10.22 -1.11
CA LEU A 165 -7.44 -11.41 -0.35
C LEU A 165 -8.82 -11.96 -0.77
N LEU A 166 -9.78 -11.08 -1.11
CA LEU A 166 -11.08 -11.50 -1.60
C LEU A 166 -10.97 -12.17 -2.97
N TRP A 167 -10.16 -11.60 -3.87
CA TRP A 167 -9.85 -12.21 -5.15
C TRP A 167 -9.12 -13.55 -4.98
N LEU A 168 -8.14 -13.63 -4.08
CA LEU A 168 -7.42 -14.88 -3.80
C LEU A 168 -8.37 -15.98 -3.30
N ARG A 169 -9.27 -15.63 -2.38
CA ARG A 169 -10.31 -16.56 -1.90
C ARG A 169 -11.22 -17.04 -3.03
N TRP A 170 -11.66 -16.13 -3.90
CA TRP A 170 -12.50 -16.47 -5.04
C TRP A 170 -11.73 -17.33 -6.08
N SER A 171 -10.44 -17.06 -6.27
CA SER A 171 -9.62 -17.71 -7.29
C SER A 171 -9.11 -19.08 -6.88
N SER A 172 -8.74 -19.28 -5.62
CA SER A 172 -8.04 -20.48 -5.17
C SER A 172 -8.78 -21.25 -4.07
N GLY A 173 -9.87 -20.69 -3.54
CA GLY A 173 -10.52 -21.20 -2.33
C GLY A 173 -9.71 -20.87 -1.07
N GLY A 174 -10.36 -20.86 0.09
CA GLY A 174 -9.72 -20.54 1.37
C GLY A 174 -10.68 -19.95 2.40
N PRO A 175 -10.20 -19.72 3.64
CA PRO A 175 -11.01 -19.11 4.68
C PRO A 175 -11.41 -17.68 4.31
N SER A 176 -12.50 -17.19 4.90
CA SER A 176 -12.91 -15.79 4.72
C SER A 176 -11.79 -14.86 5.19
N PRO A 177 -11.39 -13.84 4.40
CA PRO A 177 -10.41 -12.86 4.85
C PRO A 177 -10.97 -11.86 5.85
N PHE A 178 -12.30 -11.84 6.05
CA PHE A 178 -12.97 -10.85 6.89
C PHE A 178 -12.43 -10.75 8.33
N PRO A 179 -12.19 -11.86 9.08
CA PRO A 179 -11.64 -11.76 10.43
C PRO A 179 -10.22 -11.18 10.47
N PHE A 180 -9.42 -11.44 9.44
CA PHE A 180 -8.09 -10.84 9.30
C PHE A 180 -8.20 -9.34 8.99
N LEU A 181 -9.02 -8.97 8.01
CA LEU A 181 -9.22 -7.57 7.61
C LEU A 181 -9.78 -6.72 8.76
N LEU A 182 -10.75 -7.23 9.51
CA LEU A 182 -11.31 -6.55 10.67
C LEU A 182 -10.22 -6.30 11.73
N ARG A 183 -9.41 -7.32 12.05
CA ARG A 183 -8.28 -7.15 12.97
C ARG A 183 -7.26 -6.15 12.45
N ALA A 184 -6.92 -6.19 11.16
CA ALA A 184 -5.99 -5.25 10.54
C ALA A 184 -6.49 -3.80 10.64
N VAL A 185 -7.76 -3.54 10.34
CA VAL A 185 -8.40 -2.22 10.49
C VAL A 185 -8.37 -1.75 11.93
N CYS A 186 -8.78 -2.61 12.88
CA CYS A 186 -8.77 -2.29 14.30
C CYS A 186 -7.35 -1.98 14.79
N CYS A 187 -6.37 -2.83 14.47
CA CYS A 187 -4.97 -2.60 14.86
C CYS A 187 -4.40 -1.33 14.21
N ALA A 188 -4.65 -1.08 12.93
CA ALA A 188 -4.19 0.12 12.24
C ALA A 188 -4.76 1.40 12.87
N THR A 189 -6.05 1.37 13.24
CA THR A 189 -6.74 2.49 13.90
C THR A 189 -6.19 2.72 15.31
N LEU A 190 -6.02 1.65 16.09
CA LEU A 190 -5.49 1.72 17.45
C LEU A 190 -4.05 2.21 17.49
N LEU A 191 -3.21 1.80 16.53
CA LEU A 191 -1.81 2.22 16.45
C LEU A 191 -1.66 3.66 15.94
N PHE A 192 -2.66 4.21 15.26
CA PHE A 192 -2.54 5.53 14.66
C PHE A 192 -2.50 6.66 15.66
N VAL A 193 -3.37 6.66 16.66
CA VAL A 193 -3.43 7.76 17.64
C VAL A 193 -2.08 7.94 18.36
N PRO A 194 -1.45 6.87 18.91
CA PRO A 194 -0.08 6.98 19.42
C PRO A 194 0.93 7.38 18.35
N TRP A 195 0.79 6.87 17.12
CA TRP A 195 1.71 7.19 16.03
C TRP A 195 1.70 8.67 15.68
N VAL A 196 0.55 9.35 15.65
CA VAL A 196 0.48 10.80 15.40
C VAL A 196 1.33 11.59 16.39
N VAL A 197 1.31 11.19 17.67
CA VAL A 197 2.10 11.83 18.73
C VAL A 197 3.59 11.52 18.56
N VAL A 198 3.93 10.26 18.27
CA VAL A 198 5.33 9.79 18.17
C VAL A 198 5.99 10.18 16.84
N ASN A 199 5.20 10.38 15.77
CA ASN A 199 5.68 10.61 14.41
C ASN A 199 6.70 11.75 14.33
N ARG A 200 6.48 12.85 15.06
CA ARG A 200 7.39 14.00 15.04
C ARG A 200 8.74 13.68 15.69
N ALA A 201 8.73 12.95 16.80
CA ALA A 201 9.95 12.50 17.47
C ALA A 201 10.69 11.44 16.63
N TYR A 202 9.95 10.53 15.99
CA TYR A 202 10.49 9.57 15.04
C TYR A 202 11.21 10.27 13.88
N VAL A 203 10.56 11.25 13.25
CA VAL A 203 11.16 12.06 12.19
C VAL A 203 12.39 12.83 12.69
N ALA A 204 12.33 13.40 13.89
CA ALA A 204 13.47 14.09 14.50
C ALA A 204 14.69 13.19 14.65
N LEU A 205 14.48 11.94 15.08
CA LEU A 205 15.55 10.95 15.20
C LEU A 205 16.18 10.65 13.84
N LEU A 206 15.36 10.46 12.80
CA LEU A 206 15.86 10.23 11.44
C LEU A 206 16.63 11.44 10.92
N ASP A 207 16.15 12.66 11.15
CA ASP A 207 16.82 13.89 10.75
C ASP A 207 18.17 14.06 11.43
N ASN A 208 18.26 13.78 12.73
CA ASN A 208 19.52 13.83 13.45
C ASN A 208 20.53 12.80 12.93
N LEU A 209 20.06 11.59 12.59
CA LEU A 209 20.90 10.57 11.97
C LEU A 209 21.42 11.04 10.60
N VAL A 210 20.56 11.57 9.75
CA VAL A 210 20.94 12.07 8.41
C VAL A 210 21.90 13.25 8.54
N ALA A 211 21.61 14.22 9.41
CA ALA A 211 22.50 15.35 9.67
C ALA A 211 23.89 14.87 10.15
N SER A 212 23.93 13.86 11.02
CA SER A 212 25.18 13.27 11.50
C SER A 212 25.98 12.65 10.35
N ILE A 213 25.32 11.89 9.46
CA ILE A 213 25.95 11.31 8.25
C ILE A 213 26.53 12.40 7.35
N PHE A 214 25.77 13.45 7.05
CA PHE A 214 26.24 14.54 6.18
C PHE A 214 27.35 15.37 6.84
N SER A 215 27.30 15.61 8.15
CA SER A 215 28.38 16.30 8.87
C SER A 215 29.70 15.52 8.84
N LEU A 216 29.62 14.18 8.83
CA LEU A 216 30.79 13.30 8.74
C LEU A 216 31.35 13.26 7.32
N LEU A 217 30.48 13.18 6.30
CA LEU A 217 30.88 13.11 4.89
C LEU A 217 31.31 14.47 4.32
N TYR A 218 30.73 15.56 4.82
CA TYR A 218 30.99 16.94 4.38
C TYR A 218 31.28 17.82 5.61
N PRO A 219 32.49 17.77 6.16
CA PRO A 219 32.86 18.56 7.33
C PRO A 219 32.56 20.06 7.12
N GLY A 220 31.83 20.66 8.06
CA GLY A 220 31.40 22.07 8.00
C GLY A 220 30.03 22.30 7.34
N TYR A 221 29.42 21.28 6.72
CA TYR A 221 28.06 21.39 6.19
C TYR A 221 27.02 21.29 7.32
N GLN A 222 26.22 22.34 7.50
CA GLN A 222 25.10 22.35 8.46
C GLN A 222 23.79 22.06 7.76
N LEU A 223 23.29 20.83 7.91
CA LEU A 223 22.01 20.44 7.35
C LEU A 223 20.87 21.00 8.21
N LEU A 224 20.15 21.99 7.67
CA LEU A 224 18.91 22.49 8.25
C LEU A 224 17.73 21.69 7.71
N THR A 225 17.05 20.94 8.57
CA THR A 225 15.84 20.17 8.25
C THR A 225 14.60 20.85 8.83
N PRO A 226 14.04 21.88 8.15
CA PRO A 226 12.79 22.47 8.59
C PRO A 226 11.69 21.40 8.58
N ARG A 227 10.84 21.43 9.62
CA ARG A 227 9.72 20.50 9.77
C ARG A 227 8.38 21.25 9.67
N PRO A 228 7.99 21.66 8.45
CA PRO A 228 6.81 22.51 8.25
C PRO A 228 5.50 21.77 8.48
N PHE A 229 5.51 20.44 8.33
CA PHE A 229 4.31 19.63 8.44
C PHE A 229 4.17 19.00 9.84
N PRO A 230 2.96 18.97 10.41
CA PRO A 230 2.71 18.29 11.67
C PRO A 230 2.79 16.76 11.50
N ILE A 231 2.48 16.25 10.31
CA ILE A 231 2.31 14.83 10.01
C ILE A 231 3.04 14.49 8.71
N TYR A 232 3.75 13.37 8.71
CA TYR A 232 4.53 12.90 7.57
C TYR A 232 3.98 11.54 7.11
N ASN A 233 3.43 11.51 5.91
CA ASN A 233 2.73 10.35 5.33
C ASN A 233 3.58 9.10 5.17
N HIS A 234 4.83 9.25 4.71
CA HIS A 234 5.73 8.13 4.43
C HIS A 234 5.95 7.25 5.67
N THR A 235 5.89 7.82 6.87
CA THR A 235 6.14 7.09 8.12
C THR A 235 5.04 6.10 8.46
N PHE A 236 3.85 6.22 7.84
CA PHE A 236 2.70 5.34 8.08
C PHE A 236 2.91 3.90 7.62
N ALA A 237 3.99 3.63 6.87
CA ALA A 237 4.46 2.28 6.60
C ALA A 237 4.70 1.46 7.88
N VAL A 238 5.15 2.09 8.98
CA VAL A 238 5.39 1.41 10.27
C VAL A 238 4.10 0.95 10.94
N PRO A 239 3.11 1.81 11.26
CA PRO A 239 1.86 1.37 11.87
C PRO A 239 1.07 0.43 10.96
N LEU A 240 1.13 0.59 9.63
CA LEU A 240 0.54 -0.36 8.69
C LEU A 240 1.19 -1.75 8.82
N PHE A 241 2.52 -1.83 8.73
CA PHE A 241 3.25 -3.10 8.88
C PHE A 241 2.92 -3.79 10.22
N MET A 242 2.94 -3.03 11.31
CA MET A 242 2.59 -3.53 12.64
C MET A 242 1.15 -4.06 12.70
N ALA A 243 0.20 -3.35 12.11
CA ALA A 243 -1.19 -3.78 12.06
C ALA A 243 -1.37 -5.09 11.28
N LEU A 244 -0.65 -5.26 10.17
CA LEU A 244 -0.67 -6.50 9.38
C LEU A 244 -0.15 -7.70 10.17
N ILE A 245 0.98 -7.53 10.86
CA ILE A 245 1.56 -8.57 11.73
C ILE A 245 0.61 -8.91 12.88
N MET A 246 0.06 -7.90 13.57
CA MET A 246 -0.90 -8.11 14.66
C MET A 246 -2.17 -8.84 14.20
N ALA A 247 -2.60 -8.61 12.95
CA ALA A 247 -3.78 -9.26 12.38
C ALA A 247 -3.54 -10.72 11.97
N GLY A 248 -2.31 -11.10 11.61
CA GLY A 248 -2.01 -12.41 11.02
C GLY A 248 -2.12 -13.60 11.99
N SER A 249 -1.46 -13.54 13.15
CA SER A 249 -1.40 -14.66 14.09
C SER A 249 -1.49 -14.16 15.55
N CYS A 250 -2.13 -14.94 16.41
CA CYS A 250 -2.27 -14.60 17.84
C CYS A 250 -1.05 -15.00 18.68
N SER A 251 -0.13 -15.83 18.18
CA SER A 251 1.02 -16.32 18.94
C SER A 251 2.26 -15.44 18.75
N TRP A 252 2.62 -14.71 19.79
CA TRP A 252 3.84 -13.89 19.85
C TRP A 252 5.02 -14.73 20.36
N THR A 253 5.71 -15.39 19.44
CA THR A 253 6.98 -16.08 19.75
C THR A 253 8.14 -15.09 19.72
N VAL A 254 9.25 -15.41 20.41
CA VAL A 254 10.49 -14.59 20.37
C VAL A 254 10.96 -14.38 18.94
N ARG A 255 10.91 -15.42 18.09
CA ARG A 255 11.26 -15.32 16.66
C ARG A 255 10.40 -14.30 15.90
N ARG A 256 9.10 -14.23 16.21
CA ARG A 256 8.18 -13.28 15.57
C ARG A 256 8.40 -11.86 16.09
N LEU A 257 8.68 -11.70 17.38
CA LEU A 257 9.06 -10.41 17.96
C LEU A 257 10.35 -9.89 17.33
N THR A 258 11.39 -10.72 17.24
CA THR A 258 12.68 -10.32 16.62
C THR A 258 12.53 -10.02 15.12
N ALA A 259 11.72 -10.80 14.39
CA ALA A 259 11.43 -10.53 12.98
C ALA A 259 10.64 -9.22 12.79
N THR A 260 9.68 -8.93 13.69
CA THR A 260 8.89 -7.70 13.67
C THR A 260 9.78 -6.49 13.96
N ALA A 261 10.62 -6.57 15.00
CA ALA A 261 11.59 -5.53 15.31
C ALA A 261 12.58 -5.30 14.14
N GLY A 262 13.07 -6.37 13.53
CA GLY A 262 13.89 -6.31 12.32
C GLY A 262 13.17 -5.61 11.16
N GLY A 263 11.89 -5.93 10.93
CA GLY A 263 11.05 -5.27 9.93
C GLY A 263 10.88 -3.77 10.17
N ILE A 264 10.63 -3.35 11.42
CA ILE A 264 10.55 -1.93 11.79
C ILE A 264 11.88 -1.23 11.52
N CYS A 265 13.01 -1.86 11.88
CA CYS A 265 14.34 -1.31 11.62
C CYS A 265 14.63 -1.17 10.11
N LEU A 266 14.21 -2.15 9.30
CA LEU A 266 14.34 -2.07 7.84
C LEU A 266 13.49 -0.94 7.25
N ILE A 267 12.24 -0.78 7.70
CA ILE A 267 11.39 0.35 7.29
C ILE A 267 12.01 1.68 7.72
N ALA A 268 12.55 1.77 8.93
CA ALA A 268 13.23 2.96 9.41
C ALA A 268 14.49 3.29 8.60
N GLY A 269 15.31 2.29 8.27
CA GLY A 269 16.45 2.45 7.37
C GLY A 269 16.03 2.92 5.98
N TRP A 270 14.89 2.44 5.48
CA TRP A 270 14.32 2.89 4.22
C TRP A 270 13.85 4.35 4.27
N HIS A 271 13.25 4.79 5.37
CA HIS A 271 12.92 6.20 5.59
C HIS A 271 14.17 7.08 5.70
N SER A 272 15.25 6.60 6.34
CA SER A 272 16.54 7.28 6.32
C SER A 272 17.08 7.42 4.90
N LEU A 273 17.01 6.37 4.08
CA LEU A 273 17.41 6.42 2.68
C LEU A 273 16.58 7.43 1.87
N PHE A 274 15.27 7.46 2.08
CA PHE A 274 14.38 8.48 1.50
C PHE A 274 14.83 9.89 1.89
N ARG A 275 15.11 10.14 3.17
CA ARG A 275 15.60 11.46 3.63
C ARG A 275 16.97 11.82 3.06
N ILE A 276 17.91 10.87 3.00
CA ILE A 276 19.22 11.09 2.37
C ILE A 276 19.02 11.48 0.91
N SER A 277 18.22 10.73 0.16
CA SER A 277 17.94 11.05 -1.25
C SER A 277 17.29 12.43 -1.43
N HIS A 278 16.41 12.83 -0.51
CA HIS A 278 15.84 14.17 -0.48
C HIS A 278 16.92 15.24 -0.29
N VAL A 279 17.83 15.07 0.67
CA VAL A 279 18.92 16.02 0.91
C VAL A 279 19.80 16.17 -0.33
N VAL A 280 20.20 15.06 -0.97
CA VAL A 280 21.03 15.14 -2.19
C VAL A 280 20.28 15.83 -3.33
N TRP A 281 18.98 15.53 -3.50
CA TRP A 281 18.18 16.17 -4.53
C TRP A 281 17.98 17.67 -4.27
N THR A 282 17.52 18.06 -3.07
CA THR A 282 17.10 19.46 -2.80
C THR A 282 18.21 20.34 -2.26
N ALA A 283 19.08 19.81 -1.38
CA ALA A 283 20.06 20.62 -0.65
C ALA A 283 21.43 20.66 -1.35
N LEU A 284 21.75 19.64 -2.15
CA LEU A 284 22.94 19.62 -3.02
C LEU A 284 22.61 19.97 -4.49
N ASP A 285 21.35 20.33 -4.77
CA ASP A 285 20.86 20.75 -6.09
C ASP A 285 21.19 19.76 -7.22
N VAL A 286 20.92 18.47 -6.97
CA VAL A 286 21.13 17.39 -7.95
C VAL A 286 19.77 16.91 -8.48
N PRO A 287 19.17 17.60 -9.47
CA PRO A 287 17.82 17.30 -9.95
C PRO A 287 17.70 15.90 -10.60
N GLN A 288 18.81 15.33 -11.07
CA GLN A 288 18.85 14.01 -11.70
C GLN A 288 18.50 12.87 -10.73
N ILE A 289 18.53 13.11 -9.42
CA ILE A 289 18.19 12.12 -8.39
C ILE A 289 16.68 12.06 -8.13
N MET A 290 15.89 13.01 -8.62
CA MET A 290 14.43 13.03 -8.43
C MET A 290 13.75 11.67 -8.73
N PRO A 291 14.00 11.00 -9.87
CA PRO A 291 13.33 9.73 -10.16
C PRO A 291 13.70 8.63 -9.16
N LEU A 292 14.97 8.61 -8.72
CA LEU A 292 15.45 7.69 -7.69
C LEU A 292 14.79 7.97 -6.34
N HIS A 293 14.72 9.26 -5.95
CA HIS A 293 14.05 9.72 -4.73
C HIS A 293 12.58 9.27 -4.69
N GLN A 294 11.84 9.52 -5.77
CA GLN A 294 10.43 9.11 -5.88
C GLN A 294 10.30 7.58 -5.89
N GLY A 295 11.23 6.86 -6.52
CA GLY A 295 11.23 5.39 -6.48
C GLY A 295 11.47 4.82 -5.09
N ILE A 296 12.38 5.40 -4.31
CA ILE A 296 12.59 5.05 -2.90
C ILE A 296 11.29 5.28 -2.12
N TYR A 297 10.64 6.43 -2.29
CA TYR A 297 9.36 6.73 -1.65
C TYR A 297 8.28 5.68 -1.97
N LEU A 298 8.04 5.40 -3.25
CA LEU A 298 6.98 4.50 -3.68
C LEU A 298 7.22 3.05 -3.21
N LEU A 299 8.45 2.55 -3.35
CA LEU A 299 8.78 1.18 -2.91
C LEU A 299 8.66 1.03 -1.39
N GLY A 300 9.11 2.04 -0.64
CA GLY A 300 9.02 2.05 0.82
C GLY A 300 7.58 2.09 1.31
N GLN A 301 6.72 2.85 0.64
CA GLN A 301 5.35 3.05 1.05
C GLN A 301 4.41 1.90 0.61
N PHE A 302 4.55 1.44 -0.64
CA PHE A 302 3.59 0.51 -1.25
C PHE A 302 4.05 -0.95 -1.28
N LEU A 303 5.36 -1.23 -1.32
CA LEU A 303 5.85 -2.61 -1.41
C LEU A 303 6.36 -3.13 -0.07
N LEU A 304 7.24 -2.38 0.59
CA LEU A 304 8.02 -2.87 1.73
C LEU A 304 7.17 -3.41 2.90
N PRO A 305 6.09 -2.75 3.37
CA PRO A 305 5.28 -3.26 4.48
C PRO A 305 4.62 -4.60 4.17
N PHE A 306 4.09 -4.75 2.95
CA PHE A 306 3.41 -5.97 2.52
C PHE A 306 4.40 -7.11 2.28
N LEU A 307 5.54 -6.81 1.66
CA LEU A 307 6.58 -7.80 1.42
C LEU A 307 7.12 -8.35 2.75
N LEU A 308 7.45 -7.48 3.71
CA LEU A 308 7.91 -7.90 5.04
C LEU A 308 6.86 -8.73 5.77
N TRP A 309 5.59 -8.31 5.71
CA TRP A 309 4.49 -9.06 6.30
C TRP A 309 4.37 -10.47 5.68
N ILE A 310 4.34 -10.59 4.36
CA ILE A 310 4.27 -11.89 3.66
C ILE A 310 5.48 -12.76 4.00
N LEU A 311 6.69 -12.20 4.12
CA LEU A 311 7.89 -12.95 4.45
C LEU A 311 7.93 -13.46 5.90
N ILE A 312 7.21 -12.81 6.82
CA ILE A 312 7.11 -13.19 8.22
C ILE A 312 5.98 -14.20 8.44
N ASP A 313 4.78 -13.89 7.95
CA ASP A 313 3.58 -14.72 8.18
C ASP A 313 3.40 -15.83 7.12
N GLY A 314 4.01 -15.70 5.94
CA GLY A 314 3.98 -16.72 4.88
C GLY A 314 4.97 -17.87 5.06
N ARG A 315 5.78 -17.86 6.13
CA ARG A 315 6.59 -19.03 6.49
C ARG A 315 5.68 -20.02 7.21
N PRO A 316 5.62 -21.30 6.80
CA PRO A 316 4.86 -22.30 7.55
C PRO A 316 5.37 -22.27 9.00
N THR A 317 4.44 -22.04 9.92
CA THR A 317 4.78 -22.16 11.33
C THR A 317 5.08 -23.64 11.59
N CYS A 318 6.02 -23.94 12.48
CA CYS A 318 6.43 -25.32 12.79
C CYS A 318 5.25 -26.21 13.31
N GLN A 319 4.06 -25.63 13.47
CA GLN A 319 2.82 -26.30 13.87
C GLN A 319 1.99 -26.79 12.67
N ASP A 320 2.24 -26.33 11.44
CA ASP A 320 1.51 -26.77 10.23
C ASP A 320 2.05 -28.09 9.66
N VAL A 321 3.15 -28.63 10.21
CA VAL A 321 3.64 -29.98 9.93
C VAL A 321 3.02 -30.93 10.94
N SER A 322 1.71 -31.18 10.83
CA SER A 322 1.13 -32.36 11.46
C SER A 322 1.71 -33.60 10.78
N PRO A 323 2.29 -34.57 11.52
CA PRO A 323 2.75 -35.80 10.89
C PRO A 323 1.53 -36.51 10.30
N VAL A 324 1.58 -36.77 8.99
CA VAL A 324 0.65 -37.66 8.32
C VAL A 324 0.64 -38.97 9.09
N GLN A 325 -0.43 -39.25 9.83
CA GLN A 325 -0.62 -40.57 10.41
C GLN A 325 -0.74 -41.57 9.26
N PRO A 326 0.06 -42.64 9.22
CA PRO A 326 -0.13 -43.69 8.24
C PRO A 326 -1.51 -44.32 8.49
N ARG A 327 -2.40 -44.22 7.49
CA ARG A 327 -3.60 -45.04 7.44
C ARG A 327 -3.16 -46.49 7.32
N HIS A 328 -3.09 -47.20 8.44
CA HIS A 328 -3.25 -48.64 8.42
C HIS A 328 -4.71 -48.93 8.03
N VAL A 329 -4.90 -49.57 6.88
CA VAL A 329 -6.13 -50.31 6.60
C VAL A 329 -5.70 -51.69 6.12
N ILE A 330 -6.12 -52.66 6.95
CA ILE A 330 -6.10 -54.11 6.77
C ILE A 330 -7.12 -54.49 5.71
#